data_AF-A0AAV3GSJ7-F1
#
_entry.id   AF-A0AAV3GSJ7-F1
#
_cell.length_a   1.000
_cell.length_b   1.000
_cell.length_c   1.000
_cell.angle_alpha   90.00
_cell.angle_beta   90.00
_cell.angle_gamma   90.00
#
_symmetry.space_group_name_H-M   'P 1'
#
loop_
_entity.id
_entity.type
_entity.pdbx_description
1 polymer ?
#
loop_
_entity_poly.entity_id
_entity_poly.type
_entity_poly.pdbx_seq_one_letter_code
_entity_poly.pdbx_strand_id
1 'polypeptide(L)'
;MKEKINEARIAEGKRPFGSIIHQEVVEGKISVADPESGYYVKTEQEKQFAYSAHTVCDENGFVLDVMITPGNLHDSRMLVPQIERVKSCCGVAADAAYKTPWNAKYLIDRKLRPIFPYTRPKRSKERFKKKDFYYDPYYNWYLCPNDQTLQFRTTTRDGYKKYVSKSFICESCLLLKNYTESQKHQKEIHRHI
;
A
#
# COMPACT_ATOMS: atom_id res chain seq x y z
N MET A 1 0.77 -17.67 -1.53
CA MET A 1 0.34 -16.70 -0.49
C MET A 1 -1.00 -17.10 0.15
N LYS A 2 -2.05 -17.40 -0.63
CA LYS A 2 -3.36 -17.83 -0.09
C LYS A 2 -3.29 -19.12 0.75
N GLU A 3 -2.43 -20.08 0.40
CA GLU A 3 -2.19 -21.30 1.18
C GLU A 3 -1.69 -20.98 2.60
N LYS A 4 -0.60 -20.20 2.71
CA LYS A 4 -0.07 -19.70 3.99
C LYS A 4 -1.13 -18.97 4.84
N ILE A 5 -2.03 -18.22 4.20
CA ILE A 5 -3.13 -17.52 4.90
C ILE A 5 -4.15 -18.53 5.43
N ASN A 6 -4.48 -19.56 4.64
CA ASN A 6 -5.42 -20.59 5.05
C ASN A 6 -4.83 -21.48 6.16
N GLU A 7 -3.54 -21.86 6.07
CA GLU A 7 -2.82 -22.55 7.14
C GLU A 7 -2.84 -21.75 8.45
N ALA A 8 -2.54 -20.45 8.39
CA ALA A 8 -2.60 -19.59 9.55
C ALA A 8 -4.01 -19.51 10.15
N ARG A 9 -5.05 -19.48 9.32
CA ARG A 9 -6.45 -19.49 9.78
C ARG A 9 -6.83 -20.80 10.45
N ILE A 10 -6.39 -21.94 9.92
CA ILE A 10 -6.65 -23.26 10.50
C ILE A 10 -5.95 -23.38 11.86
N ALA A 11 -4.68 -22.94 11.97
CA ALA A 11 -3.96 -22.89 13.25
C ALA A 11 -4.66 -21.99 14.29
N GLU A 12 -5.36 -20.95 13.83
CA GLU A 12 -6.16 -20.04 14.66
C GLU A 12 -7.62 -20.51 14.89
N GLY A 13 -7.97 -21.74 14.49
CA GLY A 13 -9.30 -22.33 14.67
C GLY A 13 -10.39 -21.72 13.79
N LYS A 14 -10.03 -21.03 12.71
CA LYS A 14 -10.95 -20.36 11.78
C LYS A 14 -11.12 -21.15 10.49
N ARG A 15 -12.33 -21.08 9.91
CA ARG A 15 -12.60 -21.70 8.61
C ARG A 15 -11.70 -21.09 7.52
N PRO A 16 -11.12 -21.90 6.62
CA PRO A 16 -10.33 -21.40 5.51
C PRO A 16 -11.20 -20.55 4.58
N PHE A 17 -10.57 -19.66 3.82
CA PHE A 17 -11.28 -18.96 2.75
C PHE A 17 -11.47 -19.92 1.58
N GLY A 18 -12.71 -20.00 1.08
CA GLY A 18 -13.02 -20.69 -0.17
C GLY A 18 -12.38 -19.99 -1.36
N SER A 19 -12.14 -20.75 -2.42
CA SER A 19 -11.72 -20.25 -3.73
C SER A 19 -12.88 -19.57 -4.43
N ILE A 20 -13.21 -18.33 -4.04
CA ILE A 20 -14.10 -17.51 -4.84
C ILE A 20 -13.25 -16.91 -5.96
N ILE A 21 -13.41 -17.43 -7.17
CA ILE A 21 -12.89 -16.80 -8.39
C ILE A 21 -13.88 -15.69 -8.71
N HIS A 22 -13.69 -14.52 -8.09
CA HIS A 22 -14.27 -13.32 -8.66
C HIS A 22 -13.47 -13.00 -9.92
N GLN A 23 -14.00 -13.33 -11.10
CA GLN A 23 -13.61 -12.62 -12.30
C GLN A 23 -14.12 -11.19 -12.09
N GLU A 24 -13.23 -10.30 -11.67
CA GLU A 24 -13.50 -8.87 -11.75
C GLU A 24 -13.62 -8.53 -13.23
N VAL A 25 -14.86 -8.46 -13.72
CA VAL A 25 -15.15 -7.81 -14.98
C VAL A 25 -14.95 -6.32 -14.72
N VAL A 26 -13.77 -5.82 -15.05
CA VAL A 26 -13.47 -4.39 -14.97
C VAL A 26 -14.15 -3.74 -16.16
N GLU A 27 -15.25 -3.03 -15.93
CA GLU A 27 -15.84 -2.17 -16.96
C GLU A 27 -14.83 -1.05 -17.30
N GLY A 28 -14.26 -1.14 -18.50
CA GLY A 28 -13.29 -0.19 -19.01
C GLY A 28 -13.94 0.83 -19.95
N LYS A 29 -13.63 2.11 -19.76
CA LYS A 29 -13.94 3.13 -20.76
C LYS A 29 -12.88 3.08 -21.86
N ILE A 30 -13.28 2.68 -23.06
CA ILE A 30 -12.43 2.60 -24.25
C ILE A 30 -12.87 3.73 -25.19
N SER A 31 -11.91 4.43 -25.78
CA SER A 31 -12.20 5.47 -26.76
C SER A 31 -12.60 4.82 -28.09
N VAL A 32 -13.61 5.39 -28.76
CA VAL A 32 -14.05 4.94 -30.08
C VAL A 32 -13.05 5.34 -31.17
N ALA A 33 -12.37 6.49 -31.00
CA ALA A 33 -11.44 7.03 -31.99
C ALA A 33 -10.04 6.41 -31.90
N ASP A 34 -9.59 6.08 -30.69
CA ASP A 34 -8.27 5.49 -30.45
C ASP A 34 -8.34 4.48 -29.29
N PRO A 35 -8.50 3.19 -29.58
CA PRO A 35 -8.60 2.14 -28.57
C PRO A 35 -7.35 1.96 -27.68
N GLU A 36 -6.18 2.44 -28.12
CA GLU A 36 -4.93 2.33 -27.36
C GLU A 36 -4.79 3.43 -26.30
N SER A 37 -5.60 4.49 -26.40
CA SER A 37 -5.60 5.59 -25.43
C SER A 37 -6.22 5.18 -24.09
N GLY A 38 -5.59 5.63 -22.99
CA GLY A 38 -6.06 5.33 -21.65
C GLY A 38 -7.00 6.41 -21.13
N TYR A 39 -8.11 6.00 -20.50
CA TYR A 39 -9.00 6.95 -19.81
C TYR A 39 -8.32 7.51 -18.56
N TYR A 40 -7.97 8.80 -18.60
CA TYR A 40 -7.27 9.52 -17.55
C TYR A 40 -8.22 10.51 -16.87
N VAL A 41 -8.17 10.54 -15.53
CA VAL A 41 -8.97 11.45 -14.70
C VAL A 41 -8.01 12.28 -13.87
N LYS A 42 -7.89 13.57 -14.21
CA LYS A 42 -7.03 14.51 -13.49
C LYS A 42 -7.75 15.13 -12.30
N THR A 43 -9.03 15.46 -12.49
CA THR A 43 -9.96 15.99 -11.49
C THR A 43 -11.37 15.46 -11.77
N GLU A 44 -12.34 15.73 -10.90
CA GLU A 44 -13.74 15.33 -11.15
C GLU A 44 -14.31 15.93 -12.45
N GLN A 45 -13.80 17.10 -12.86
CA GLN A 45 -14.22 17.84 -14.05
C GLN A 45 -13.40 17.47 -15.30
N GLU A 46 -12.10 17.24 -15.15
CA GLU A 46 -11.20 16.93 -16.28
C GLU A 46 -11.01 15.41 -16.46
N LYS A 47 -11.82 14.84 -17.36
CA LYS A 47 -11.73 13.45 -17.80
C LYS A 47 -11.43 13.40 -19.28
N GLN A 48 -10.32 12.78 -19.66
CA GLN A 48 -9.86 12.74 -21.04
C GLN A 48 -9.20 11.41 -21.37
N PHE A 49 -9.16 11.06 -22.65
CA PHE A 49 -8.31 9.97 -23.14
C PHE A 49 -6.92 10.52 -23.44
N ALA A 50 -5.89 9.91 -22.87
CA ALA A 50 -4.54 10.43 -22.94
C ALA A 50 -3.49 9.31 -22.96
N TYR A 51 -2.28 9.70 -23.36
CA TYR A 51 -1.06 8.92 -23.21
C TYR A 51 -0.16 9.58 -22.18
N SER A 52 0.48 8.76 -21.36
CA SER A 52 1.54 9.17 -20.45
C SER A 52 2.89 8.90 -21.10
N ALA A 53 3.73 9.93 -21.18
CA ALA A 53 5.12 9.79 -21.62
C ALA A 53 6.02 9.73 -20.39
N HIS A 54 6.74 8.62 -20.24
CA HIS A 54 7.75 8.43 -19.22
C HIS A 54 9.12 8.61 -19.85
N THR A 55 9.89 9.57 -19.35
CA THR A 55 11.19 9.94 -19.90
C THR A 55 12.29 9.62 -18.90
N VAL A 56 13.44 9.18 -19.39
CA VAL A 56 14.67 9.03 -18.61
C VAL A 56 15.69 9.98 -19.17
N CYS A 57 16.24 10.83 -18.29
CA CYS A 57 17.27 11.80 -18.66
C CYS A 57 18.58 11.49 -17.96
N ASP A 58 19.69 11.91 -18.56
CA ASP A 58 20.99 11.96 -17.90
C ASP A 58 21.07 13.15 -16.92
N GLU A 59 22.22 13.28 -16.25
CA GLU A 59 22.46 14.36 -15.28
C GLU A 59 22.55 15.75 -15.95
N ASN A 60 22.79 15.81 -17.27
CA ASN A 60 22.91 17.04 -18.05
C ASN A 60 21.58 17.44 -18.75
N GLY A 61 20.52 16.64 -18.62
CA GLY A 61 19.21 16.88 -19.21
C GLY A 61 19.01 16.29 -20.61
N PHE A 62 19.92 15.46 -21.11
CA PHE A 62 19.71 14.69 -22.35
C PHE A 62 18.74 13.54 -22.10
N VAL A 63 17.75 13.43 -22.99
CA VAL A 63 16.78 12.33 -22.96
C VAL A 63 17.45 11.08 -23.52
N LEU A 64 17.59 10.06 -22.66
CA LEU A 64 18.18 8.76 -23.00
C LEU A 64 17.12 7.78 -23.50
N ASP A 65 15.93 7.82 -22.91
CA ASP A 65 14.82 6.95 -23.31
C ASP A 65 13.45 7.61 -23.08
N VAL A 66 12.49 7.23 -23.91
CA VAL A 66 11.08 7.60 -23.78
C VAL A 66 10.24 6.33 -23.93
N MET A 67 9.29 6.18 -23.01
CA MET A 67 8.30 5.10 -23.03
C MET A 67 6.91 5.72 -22.96
N ILE A 68 6.07 5.36 -23.92
CA ILE A 68 4.69 5.86 -24.01
C ILE A 68 3.76 4.75 -23.51
N THR A 69 2.87 5.09 -22.61
CA THR A 69 1.83 4.17 -22.13
C THR A 69 0.46 4.82 -22.15
N PRO A 70 -0.62 4.02 -22.21
CA PRO A 70 -1.97 4.54 -22.02
C PRO A 70 -2.09 5.24 -20.66
N GLY A 71 -2.81 6.37 -20.59
CA GLY A 71 -2.92 7.20 -19.39
C GLY A 71 -3.64 6.54 -18.19
N ASN A 72 -4.28 5.38 -18.38
CA ASN A 72 -4.90 4.62 -17.29
C ASN A 72 -3.90 3.72 -16.55
N LEU A 73 -2.66 3.61 -17.05
CA LEU A 73 -1.63 2.79 -16.45
C LEU A 73 -0.90 3.56 -15.35
N HIS A 74 -0.70 2.93 -14.19
CA HIS A 74 -0.03 3.56 -13.06
C HIS A 74 1.48 3.67 -13.27
N ASP A 75 2.01 4.90 -13.25
CA ASP A 75 3.41 5.26 -13.53
C ASP A 75 4.44 4.38 -12.81
N SER A 76 4.15 3.97 -11.57
CA SER A 76 5.06 3.12 -10.80
C SER A 76 5.46 1.82 -11.49
N ARG A 77 4.68 1.31 -12.43
CA ARG A 77 5.00 0.07 -13.18
C ARG A 77 6.08 0.28 -14.24
N MET A 78 6.34 1.53 -14.66
CA MET A 78 7.21 1.85 -15.78
C MET A 78 8.67 2.07 -15.41
N LEU A 79 8.98 2.25 -14.12
CA LEU A 79 10.36 2.45 -13.67
C LEU A 79 11.27 1.26 -14.00
N VAL A 80 10.81 0.03 -13.73
CA VAL A 80 11.60 -1.19 -13.98
C VAL A 80 11.98 -1.36 -15.45
N PRO A 81 11.02 -1.37 -16.41
CA PRO A 81 11.35 -1.57 -17.82
C PRO A 81 12.24 -0.45 -18.39
N GLN A 82 12.08 0.79 -17.94
CA GLN A 82 12.94 1.90 -18.36
C GLN A 82 14.40 1.72 -17.92
N ILE A 83 14.63 1.29 -16.67
CA ILE A 83 15.99 1.07 -16.15
C ILE A 83 16.68 -0.08 -16.91
N GLU A 84 15.94 -1.10 -17.30
CA GLU A 84 16.49 -2.22 -18.08
C GLU A 84 16.95 -1.81 -19.47
N ARG A 85 16.28 -0.83 -20.10
CA ARG A 85 16.67 -0.28 -21.40
C ARG A 85 17.91 0.62 -21.31
N VAL A 86 17.95 1.52 -20.32
CA VAL A 86 19.03 2.51 -20.18
C VAL A 86 20.30 1.90 -19.56
N LYS A 87 20.18 0.83 -18.77
CA LYS A 87 21.29 0.17 -18.04
C LYS A 87 22.11 1.16 -17.18
N SER A 88 21.41 1.99 -16.40
CA SER A 88 22.05 2.93 -15.47
C SER A 88 22.97 2.21 -14.48
N CYS A 89 24.06 2.87 -14.06
CA CYS A 89 25.12 2.28 -13.22
C CYS A 89 25.27 2.90 -11.82
N CYS A 90 24.68 4.07 -11.55
CA CYS A 90 24.97 4.85 -10.33
C CYS A 90 23.74 5.03 -9.43
N GLY A 91 22.78 5.81 -9.89
CA GLY A 91 21.61 6.20 -9.11
C GLY A 91 20.45 6.58 -10.01
N VAL A 92 19.24 6.48 -9.47
CA VAL A 92 18.01 6.81 -10.19
C VAL A 92 17.24 7.81 -9.35
N ALA A 93 17.13 9.04 -9.85
CA ALA A 93 16.20 10.03 -9.35
C ALA A 93 14.84 9.80 -10.02
N ALA A 94 13.78 9.70 -9.22
CA ALA A 94 12.44 9.54 -9.76
C ALA A 94 11.41 10.28 -8.91
N ASP A 95 10.33 10.68 -9.56
CA ASP A 95 9.23 11.41 -8.94
C ASP A 95 8.47 10.58 -7.90
N ALA A 96 7.63 11.27 -7.13
CA ALA A 96 6.82 10.68 -6.08
C ALA A 96 5.88 9.56 -6.59
N ALA A 97 5.44 9.62 -7.85
CA ALA A 97 4.60 8.60 -8.47
C ALA A 97 5.32 7.24 -8.62
N TYR A 98 6.65 7.24 -8.76
CA TYR A 98 7.46 6.03 -8.87
C TYR A 98 7.91 5.46 -7.52
N LYS A 99 7.68 6.21 -6.43
CA LYS A 99 8.09 5.85 -5.08
C LYS A 99 7.22 4.74 -4.51
N THR A 100 7.52 3.50 -4.87
CA THR A 100 6.88 2.30 -4.32
C THR A 100 7.90 1.40 -3.62
N PRO A 101 7.50 0.59 -2.63
CA PRO A 101 8.40 -0.37 -1.98
C PRO A 101 8.99 -1.38 -2.97
N TRP A 102 8.23 -1.78 -3.99
CA TRP A 102 8.70 -2.69 -5.04
C TRP A 102 9.83 -2.07 -5.87
N ASN A 103 9.64 -0.83 -6.36
CA ASN A 103 10.67 -0.13 -7.14
C ASN A 103 11.91 0.16 -6.30
N ALA A 104 11.74 0.57 -5.05
CA ALA A 104 12.85 0.78 -4.12
C ALA A 104 13.65 -0.50 -3.92
N LYS A 105 12.98 -1.63 -3.68
CA LYS A 105 13.61 -2.94 -3.53
C LYS A 105 14.37 -3.34 -4.80
N TYR A 106 13.74 -3.22 -5.97
CA TYR A 106 14.34 -3.56 -7.25
C TYR A 106 15.65 -2.77 -7.51
N LEU A 107 15.64 -1.47 -7.23
CA LEU A 107 16.81 -0.60 -7.34
C LEU A 107 17.94 -1.05 -6.39
N ILE A 108 17.60 -1.28 -5.12
CA ILE A 108 18.56 -1.70 -4.09
C ILE A 108 19.18 -3.06 -4.43
N ASP A 109 18.37 -4.03 -4.86
CA ASP A 109 18.82 -5.38 -5.24
C ASP A 109 19.82 -5.32 -6.41
N ARG A 110 19.70 -4.32 -7.30
CA ARG A 110 20.65 -4.03 -8.39
C ARG A 110 21.79 -3.08 -8.03
N LYS A 111 21.95 -2.73 -6.75
CA LYS A 111 22.96 -1.77 -6.26
C LYS A 111 22.83 -0.36 -6.86
N LEU A 112 21.65 0.00 -7.35
CA LEU A 112 21.33 1.36 -7.80
C LEU A 112 20.79 2.16 -6.64
N ARG A 113 21.30 3.39 -6.44
CA ARG A 113 20.82 4.27 -5.36
C ARG A 113 19.47 4.90 -5.73
N PRO A 114 18.36 4.57 -5.02
CA PRO A 114 17.08 5.25 -5.25
C PRO A 114 17.09 6.65 -4.63
N ILE A 115 16.81 7.67 -5.43
CA ILE A 115 16.65 9.06 -4.97
C ILE A 115 15.19 9.44 -5.19
N PHE A 116 14.38 9.28 -4.14
CA PHE A 116 12.96 9.63 -4.17
C PHE A 116 12.69 10.88 -3.33
N PRO A 117 11.72 11.73 -3.70
CA PRO A 117 11.34 12.87 -2.90
C PRO A 117 10.81 12.43 -1.52
N TYR A 118 11.14 13.22 -0.49
CA TYR A 118 10.62 13.00 0.85
C TYR A 118 9.12 13.26 0.89
N THR A 119 8.37 12.35 1.52
CA THR A 119 6.92 12.52 1.73
C THR A 119 6.68 12.67 3.21
N ARG A 120 6.19 13.83 3.63
CA ARG A 120 5.87 14.08 5.03
C ARG A 120 4.78 13.09 5.50
N PRO A 121 4.99 12.35 6.61
CA PRO A 121 3.96 11.48 7.16
C PRO A 121 2.70 12.28 7.52
N LYS A 122 1.56 11.96 6.89
CA LYS A 122 0.26 12.64 7.10
C LYS A 122 -0.49 12.23 8.39
N ARG A 123 0.20 11.71 9.42
CA ARG A 123 -0.48 11.25 10.65
C ARG A 123 -0.55 12.37 11.69
N SER A 124 -1.67 12.46 12.40
CA SER A 124 -1.81 13.35 13.54
C SER A 124 -0.77 13.00 14.61
N LYS A 125 -0.12 14.03 15.18
CA LYS A 125 0.95 13.87 16.17
C LYS A 125 0.44 13.29 17.49
N GLU A 126 -0.84 13.52 17.80
CA GLU A 126 -1.45 13.22 19.09
C GLU A 126 -1.96 11.77 19.22
N ARG A 127 -1.98 10.99 18.13
CA ARG A 127 -2.55 9.63 18.14
C ARG A 127 -1.50 8.56 18.41
N PHE A 128 -1.89 7.56 19.20
CA PHE A 128 -1.08 6.37 19.44
C PHE A 128 -0.83 5.60 18.14
N LYS A 129 0.46 5.40 17.87
CA LYS A 129 1.01 4.67 16.74
C LYS A 129 1.13 3.20 17.12
N LYS A 130 1.23 2.33 16.11
CA LYS A 130 1.42 0.88 16.33
C LYS A 130 2.61 0.56 17.25
N LYS A 131 3.68 1.36 17.18
CA LYS A 131 4.88 1.21 18.03
C LYS A 131 4.63 1.47 19.53
N ASP A 132 3.54 2.17 19.86
CA ASP A 132 3.16 2.45 21.25
C ASP A 132 2.34 1.27 21.83
N PHE A 133 2.08 0.23 21.05
CA PHE A 133 1.42 -1.00 21.49
C PHE A 133 2.44 -2.13 21.55
N TYR A 134 2.46 -2.85 22.66
CA TYR A 134 3.32 -4.00 22.86
C TYR A 134 2.60 -5.26 22.35
N TYR A 135 3.28 -6.07 21.54
CA TYR A 135 2.75 -7.37 21.15
C TYR A 135 3.29 -8.44 22.07
N ASP A 136 2.39 -9.24 22.62
CA ASP A 136 2.74 -10.39 23.44
C ASP A 136 2.49 -11.68 22.62
N PRO A 137 3.57 -12.42 22.26
CA PRO A 137 3.49 -13.64 21.47
C PRO A 137 2.81 -14.81 22.17
N TYR A 138 2.86 -14.86 23.51
CA TYR A 138 2.37 -16.00 24.28
C TYR A 138 0.84 -16.03 24.27
N TYR A 139 0.20 -14.89 24.55
CA TYR A 139 -1.26 -14.78 24.54
C TYR A 139 -1.85 -14.33 23.19
N ASN A 140 -0.99 -13.99 22.21
CA ASN A 140 -1.39 -13.50 20.88
C ASN A 140 -2.36 -12.31 20.95
N TRP A 141 -1.95 -11.25 21.62
CA TRP A 141 -2.69 -10.01 21.78
C TRP A 141 -1.75 -8.80 21.75
N TYR A 142 -2.32 -7.60 21.61
CA TYR A 142 -1.57 -6.37 21.85
C TYR A 142 -1.99 -5.75 23.17
N LEU A 143 -1.03 -5.24 23.93
CA LEU A 143 -1.24 -4.37 25.07
C LEU A 143 -1.08 -2.92 24.64
N CYS A 144 -1.89 -2.06 25.21
CA CYS A 144 -1.86 -0.64 24.93
C CYS A 144 -1.19 0.16 26.03
N PRO A 145 -0.96 1.47 25.82
CA PRO A 145 -0.41 2.36 26.84
C PRO A 145 -1.22 2.49 28.13
N ASN A 146 -2.46 2.01 28.16
CA ASN A 146 -3.36 1.99 29.32
C ASN A 146 -3.61 0.56 29.83
N ASP A 147 -2.71 -0.38 29.50
CA ASP A 147 -2.75 -1.80 29.91
C ASP A 147 -4.01 -2.58 29.50
N GLN A 148 -4.73 -2.08 28.49
CA GLN A 148 -5.88 -2.75 27.91
C GLN A 148 -5.47 -3.62 26.73
N THR A 149 -6.15 -4.75 26.62
CA THR A 149 -5.80 -5.81 25.67
C THR A 149 -6.58 -5.68 24.36
N LEU A 150 -5.90 -5.80 23.24
CA LEU A 150 -6.49 -5.94 21.91
C LEU A 150 -6.37 -7.40 21.48
N GLN A 151 -7.51 -8.07 21.46
CA GLN A 151 -7.57 -9.50 21.18
C GLN A 151 -7.56 -9.76 19.68
N PHE A 152 -6.99 -10.91 19.29
CA PHE A 152 -7.04 -11.37 17.92
C PHE A 152 -8.48 -11.60 17.48
N ARG A 153 -8.88 -10.97 16.36
CA ARG A 153 -10.23 -11.06 15.80
C ARG A 153 -10.28 -11.97 14.59
N THR A 154 -9.43 -11.76 13.58
CA THR A 154 -9.40 -12.58 12.36
C THR A 154 -8.18 -12.28 11.51
N THR A 155 -7.82 -13.24 10.65
CA THR A 155 -6.88 -13.04 9.55
C THR A 155 -7.64 -12.64 8.29
N THR A 156 -7.24 -11.57 7.61
CA THR A 156 -7.84 -11.06 6.36
C THR A 156 -7.37 -11.86 5.14
N ARG A 157 -8.07 -11.71 4.00
CA ARG A 157 -7.67 -12.35 2.72
C ARG A 157 -6.33 -11.82 2.18
N ASP A 158 -5.95 -10.61 2.58
CA ASP A 158 -4.69 -9.97 2.20
C ASP A 158 -3.51 -10.36 3.11
N GLY A 159 -3.72 -11.29 4.05
CA GLY A 159 -2.65 -11.82 4.92
C GLY A 159 -2.36 -10.97 6.16
N TYR A 160 -3.33 -10.21 6.67
CA TYR A 160 -3.18 -9.46 7.91
C TYR A 160 -3.95 -10.09 9.06
N LYS A 161 -3.29 -10.32 10.19
CA LYS A 161 -3.92 -10.58 11.48
C LYS A 161 -4.49 -9.28 12.05
N LYS A 162 -5.78 -9.27 12.34
CA LYS A 162 -6.53 -8.13 12.88
C LYS A 162 -6.74 -8.30 14.38
N TYR A 163 -6.32 -7.32 15.17
CA TYR A 163 -6.48 -7.25 16.61
C TYR A 163 -7.38 -6.08 16.97
N VAL A 164 -8.34 -6.27 17.88
CA VAL A 164 -9.39 -5.27 18.15
C VAL A 164 -9.54 -5.05 19.67
N SER A 165 -9.67 -3.79 20.08
CA SER A 165 -9.97 -3.42 21.46
C SER A 165 -11.45 -3.66 21.79
N LYS A 166 -11.75 -3.87 23.07
CA LYS A 166 -13.12 -3.95 23.57
C LYS A 166 -13.73 -2.55 23.63
N SER A 167 -14.84 -2.32 22.91
CA SER A 167 -15.47 -0.99 22.77
C SER A 167 -15.88 -0.39 24.11
N PHE A 168 -16.52 -1.19 24.97
CA PHE A 168 -17.02 -0.74 26.28
C PHE A 168 -15.92 -0.25 27.23
N ILE A 169 -14.68 -0.74 27.05
CA ILE A 169 -13.52 -0.28 27.83
C ILE A 169 -12.98 1.03 27.25
N CYS A 170 -12.99 1.17 25.92
CA CYS A 170 -12.48 2.37 25.27
C CYS A 170 -13.43 3.56 25.39
N GLU A 171 -14.74 3.33 25.46
CA GLU A 171 -15.75 4.38 25.60
C GLU A 171 -15.58 5.20 26.88
N SER A 172 -15.19 4.56 27.99
CA SER A 172 -14.89 5.21 29.27
C SER A 172 -13.45 5.68 29.40
N CYS A 173 -12.62 5.51 28.37
CA CYS A 173 -11.18 5.80 28.44
C CYS A 173 -10.89 7.29 28.26
N LEU A 174 -10.17 7.88 29.22
CA LEU A 174 -9.73 9.29 29.17
C LEU A 174 -8.84 9.58 27.95
N LEU A 175 -8.12 8.57 27.46
CA LEU A 175 -7.22 8.67 26.31
C LEU A 175 -7.89 8.33 24.98
N LEU A 176 -9.22 8.20 24.93
CA LEU A 176 -9.97 7.79 23.74
C LEU A 176 -9.59 8.60 22.49
N LYS A 177 -9.43 9.93 22.62
CA LYS A 177 -9.03 10.84 21.53
C LYS A 177 -7.69 10.44 20.90
N ASN A 178 -6.72 10.05 21.72
CA ASN A 178 -5.41 9.58 21.27
C ASN A 178 -5.50 8.15 20.69
N TYR A 179 -6.50 7.40 21.13
CA TYR A 179 -6.64 5.98 20.86
C TYR A 179 -7.36 5.68 19.54
N THR A 180 -8.59 6.16 19.34
CA THR A 180 -9.41 5.90 18.14
C THR A 180 -10.42 7.02 17.88
N GLU A 181 -10.77 7.21 16.61
CA GLU A 181 -11.87 8.09 16.13
C GLU A 181 -13.04 7.26 15.58
N SER A 182 -12.95 5.94 15.70
CA SER A 182 -14.03 5.05 15.28
C SER A 182 -15.28 5.39 16.07
N GLN A 183 -16.40 5.58 15.37
CA GLN A 183 -17.73 5.75 15.99
C GLN A 183 -18.08 4.59 16.94
N LYS A 184 -17.54 3.39 16.68
CA LYS A 184 -17.70 2.21 17.55
C LYS A 184 -16.77 2.20 18.78
N HIS A 185 -15.96 3.23 18.98
CA HIS A 185 -14.92 3.31 20.02
C HIS A 185 -13.95 2.11 20.03
N GLN A 186 -13.63 1.55 18.86
CA GLN A 186 -12.70 0.41 18.73
C GLN A 186 -11.39 0.84 18.08
N LYS A 187 -10.27 0.34 18.61
CA LYS A 187 -8.95 0.41 17.98
C LYS A 187 -8.67 -0.89 17.29
N GLU A 188 -8.19 -0.80 16.05
CA GLU A 188 -7.81 -1.95 15.25
C GLU A 188 -6.31 -1.88 14.90
N ILE A 189 -5.59 -2.97 15.12
CA ILE A 189 -4.18 -3.12 14.74
C ILE A 189 -4.05 -4.29 13.77
N HIS A 190 -3.34 -4.05 12.67
CA HIS A 190 -3.08 -5.04 11.64
C HIS A 190 -1.60 -5.47 11.69
N ARG A 191 -1.35 -6.77 11.63
CA ARG A 191 0.00 -7.36 11.53
C ARG A 191 0.04 -8.33 10.35
N HIS A 192 0.96 -8.12 9.42
CA HIS A 192 1.15 -9.02 8.29
C HIS A 192 1.69 -10.38 8.77
N ILE A 193 1.26 -11.45 8.11
CA ILE A 193 1.71 -12.84 8.32
C ILE A 193 3.03 -13.11 7.62
#